data_AF-A0A3M1WWQ7-F1
#
_entry.id   AF-A0A3M1WWQ7-F1
#
_cell.length_a   1.000
_cell.length_b   1.000
_cell.length_c   1.000
_cell.angle_alpha   90.00
_cell.angle_beta   90.00
_cell.angle_gamma   90.00
#
_symmetry.space_group_name_H-M   'P 1'
#
loop_
_entity.id
_entity.type
_entity.pdbx_description
1 polymer ?
#
loop_
_entity_poly.entity_id
_entity_poly.type
_entity_poly.pdbx_seq_one_letter_code
_entity_poly.pdbx_strand_id
1 'polypeptide(L)'
;PWQRNTDSTDETIPWLTLILLQEDEWTDPAKVETQSKDWETFRGELGLTQEITDKPTGNEKPFPPVKVLYIEKNFLASVMPSPDDLKWLSHVRVGHNTDKAPVERGVLVCNRMPRTGARAEVHLVSLEGRLRENGELNTDPWPDGKIPLLSLFSWQFTCPANEEYKISDKALNQLGQSKKELERGLKEKVERHISDGEPRDVLYRGRPAFEAMLDTVLTGDDALTDEEKNALFNTCLIQTETFKGLMDALNTGWLHTNQAALTNNFFKAGAVPVAHGLRSGGKTQSWYHGPLISDQKLSAVFEQKVSKHLPARNADQLLMYNPDTKMLDASYAAAWELGRLIALSEPRVSQQIAYWKTSHAREAALAEQNLFFSHIPFTDSAFAHQSGGMLSKKLETFFRDLSHLKGVPFQYLVPHESLLPDESLRFFYVDPLWVGCLLDGAFSIGRTTKVDQEREAGSAAQPYNPPEEITGVLLRSDLVSGWPSLLVEGYSGNPDLAAPVPSLEILRFERLGPSVLIVLFQGRVQTLTVHLPPESLHFGFSRSIKPDEQYVKELKNLDTGTETGAVIPVSWRAGSDALRILRADKLVEDIKAQGIAVEHGGQLAFELIEGVPKLVVKIQ
;
A
#
# COMPACT_ATOMS: atom_id res chain seq x y z
N PRO A 1 -22.98 17.40 3.22
CA PRO A 1 -23.58 17.95 1.98
C PRO A 1 -24.90 18.71 2.16
N TRP A 2 -25.67 18.45 3.23
CA TRP A 2 -26.99 19.07 3.47
C TRP A 2 -27.02 20.09 4.63
N GLN A 3 -25.86 20.57 5.06
CA GLN A 3 -25.77 21.52 6.20
C GLN A 3 -26.20 22.96 5.85
N ARG A 4 -26.28 23.29 4.55
CA ARG A 4 -26.66 24.61 4.04
C ARG A 4 -27.70 24.44 2.94
N ASN A 5 -28.48 25.48 2.67
CA ASN A 5 -29.58 25.45 1.70
C ASN A 5 -29.10 25.90 0.30
N THR A 6 -29.72 25.35 -0.74
CA THR A 6 -29.50 25.72 -2.15
C THR A 6 -30.50 26.76 -2.68
N ASP A 7 -31.45 27.21 -1.85
CA ASP A 7 -32.67 27.99 -2.19
C ASP A 7 -33.76 27.19 -2.91
N SER A 8 -33.58 25.87 -3.05
CA SER A 8 -34.63 24.94 -3.49
C SER A 8 -35.64 24.68 -2.37
N THR A 9 -36.89 24.38 -2.73
CA THR A 9 -37.90 23.88 -1.79
C THR A 9 -37.64 22.44 -1.32
N ASP A 10 -36.72 21.74 -1.99
CA ASP A 10 -36.39 20.35 -1.72
C ASP A 10 -35.10 20.24 -0.87
N GLU A 11 -35.27 19.93 0.43
CA GLU A 11 -34.18 19.78 1.39
C GLU A 11 -33.28 18.56 1.11
N THR A 12 -33.67 17.66 0.22
CA THR A 12 -32.86 16.48 -0.15
C THR A 12 -31.73 16.81 -1.11
N ILE A 13 -31.73 18.01 -1.71
CA ILE A 13 -30.70 18.44 -2.66
C ILE A 13 -29.47 18.95 -1.88
N PRO A 14 -28.28 18.37 -2.08
CA PRO A 14 -27.07 18.84 -1.43
C PRO A 14 -26.64 20.21 -1.97
N TRP A 15 -26.10 21.06 -1.10
CA TRP A 15 -25.48 22.34 -1.51
C TRP A 15 -24.05 22.17 -2.08
N LEU A 16 -23.54 20.94 -2.10
CA LEU A 16 -22.22 20.61 -2.63
C LEU A 16 -22.36 19.65 -3.80
N THR A 17 -21.58 19.89 -4.85
CA THR A 17 -21.47 18.97 -5.99
C THR A 17 -20.04 18.88 -6.52
N LEU A 18 -19.78 17.86 -7.33
CA LEU A 18 -18.51 17.68 -8.03
C LEU A 18 -18.67 17.98 -9.51
N ILE A 19 -17.82 18.85 -10.04
CA ILE A 19 -17.71 19.12 -11.48
C ILE A 19 -16.37 18.55 -11.96
N LEU A 20 -16.43 17.70 -12.98
CA LEU A 20 -15.24 17.18 -13.68
C LEU A 20 -15.07 17.94 -15.00
N LEU A 21 -13.92 18.58 -15.14
CA LEU A 21 -13.46 19.23 -16.35
C LEU A 21 -12.34 18.39 -16.97
N GLN A 22 -12.23 18.40 -18.29
CA GLN A 22 -11.13 17.76 -19.03
C GLN A 22 -10.07 18.78 -19.44
N GLU A 23 -8.85 18.33 -19.73
CA GLU A 23 -7.70 19.22 -19.95
C GLU A 23 -7.94 20.22 -21.08
N ASP A 24 -8.58 19.80 -22.17
CA ASP A 24 -9.00 20.64 -23.30
C ASP A 24 -10.13 21.63 -22.96
N GLU A 25 -10.81 21.44 -21.84
CA GLU A 25 -11.94 22.27 -21.41
C GLU A 25 -11.54 23.32 -20.37
N TRP A 26 -10.71 22.96 -19.39
CA TRP A 26 -10.28 23.94 -18.38
C TRP A 26 -9.12 24.82 -18.87
N THR A 27 -8.38 24.39 -19.90
CA THR A 27 -7.33 25.21 -20.54
C THR A 27 -7.88 26.17 -21.59
N ASP A 28 -9.11 25.94 -22.06
CA ASP A 28 -9.80 26.80 -23.03
C ASP A 28 -10.42 28.01 -22.31
N PRO A 29 -9.86 29.22 -22.46
CA PRO A 29 -10.39 30.41 -21.81
C PRO A 29 -11.78 30.79 -22.31
N ALA A 30 -12.25 30.26 -23.44
CA ALA A 30 -13.62 30.47 -23.89
C ALA A 30 -14.63 29.70 -23.02
N LYS A 31 -14.24 28.52 -22.51
CA LYS A 31 -15.09 27.65 -21.69
C LYS A 31 -14.95 27.92 -20.21
N VAL A 32 -13.73 27.93 -19.68
CA VAL A 32 -13.46 28.04 -18.25
C VAL A 32 -12.34 29.04 -17.99
N GLU A 33 -12.55 29.89 -17.00
CA GLU A 33 -11.52 30.79 -16.48
C GLU A 33 -11.46 30.69 -14.97
N THR A 34 -10.26 30.52 -14.43
CA THR A 34 -10.05 30.42 -12.99
C THR A 34 -9.43 31.71 -12.48
N GLN A 35 -10.02 32.29 -11.44
CA GLN A 35 -9.48 33.47 -10.77
C GLN A 35 -9.41 33.25 -9.26
N SER A 36 -8.45 33.89 -8.60
CA SER A 36 -8.42 34.02 -7.16
C SER A 36 -9.08 35.33 -6.77
N LYS A 37 -10.09 35.28 -5.91
CA LYS A 37 -10.83 36.46 -5.43
C LYS A 37 -10.86 36.50 -3.92
N ASP A 38 -10.97 37.70 -3.38
CA ASP A 38 -11.27 37.92 -1.97
C ASP A 38 -12.67 37.39 -1.62
N TRP A 39 -12.80 36.71 -0.48
CA TRP A 39 -14.05 36.04 -0.08
C TRP A 39 -15.17 37.04 0.19
N GLU A 40 -14.89 38.15 0.89
CA GLU A 40 -15.90 39.14 1.24
C GLU A 40 -16.51 39.78 -0.01
N THR A 41 -15.65 40.12 -0.98
CA THR A 41 -16.05 40.67 -2.27
C THR A 41 -16.91 39.68 -3.05
N PHE A 42 -16.45 38.44 -3.18
CA PHE A 42 -17.15 37.41 -3.95
C PHE A 42 -18.49 37.00 -3.31
N ARG A 43 -18.54 36.88 -1.98
CA ARG A 43 -19.78 36.61 -1.24
C ARG A 43 -20.82 37.71 -1.44
N GLY A 44 -20.38 38.97 -1.46
CA GLY A 44 -21.21 40.12 -1.80
C GLY A 44 -21.77 40.05 -3.22
N GLU A 45 -20.97 39.63 -4.20
CA GLU A 45 -21.41 39.39 -5.59
C GLU A 45 -22.46 38.27 -5.67
N LEU A 46 -22.36 37.25 -4.81
CA LEU A 46 -23.32 36.14 -4.74
C LEU A 46 -24.60 36.47 -3.97
N GLY A 47 -24.67 37.60 -3.26
CA GLY A 47 -25.83 37.95 -2.43
C GLY A 47 -26.01 37.09 -1.17
N LEU A 48 -24.96 36.37 -0.74
CA LEU A 48 -25.01 35.50 0.44
C LEU A 48 -24.96 36.31 1.75
N THR A 49 -25.56 35.77 2.82
CA THR A 49 -25.59 36.41 4.15
C THR A 49 -24.18 36.58 4.74
N GLN A 50 -24.03 37.57 5.64
CA GLN A 50 -22.75 37.80 6.32
C GLN A 50 -22.47 36.69 7.34
N GLU A 51 -21.21 36.23 7.37
CA GLU A 51 -20.71 35.25 8.31
C GLU A 51 -19.72 35.87 9.32
N ILE A 52 -19.49 35.16 10.42
CA ILE A 52 -18.50 35.52 11.43
C ILE A 52 -17.09 35.58 10.82
N THR A 53 -16.83 34.79 9.76
CA THR A 53 -15.57 34.73 9.02
C THR A 53 -15.28 35.99 8.19
N ASP A 54 -16.28 36.84 7.93
CA ASP A 54 -16.12 38.09 7.17
C ASP A 54 -15.54 39.24 8.01
N LYS A 55 -15.45 39.08 9.32
CA LYS A 55 -14.90 40.09 10.23
C LYS A 55 -14.00 39.39 11.25
N PRO A 56 -12.71 39.20 10.95
CA PRO A 56 -11.77 38.65 11.93
C PRO A 56 -11.80 39.51 13.19
N THR A 57 -11.98 38.87 14.36
CA THR A 57 -12.01 39.59 15.62
C THR A 57 -10.59 39.80 16.13
N GLY A 58 -10.18 41.06 16.36
CA GLY A 58 -8.86 41.37 16.93
C GLY A 58 -7.69 41.21 15.95
N ASN A 59 -6.69 40.40 16.31
CA ASN A 59 -5.45 40.18 15.53
C ASN A 59 -5.53 38.99 14.55
N GLU A 60 -6.73 38.48 14.29
CA GLU A 60 -6.93 37.35 13.38
C GLU A 60 -6.67 37.74 11.92
N LYS A 61 -6.10 36.81 11.15
CA LYS A 61 -5.85 37.05 9.71
C LYS A 61 -7.16 37.00 8.94
N PRO A 62 -7.33 37.83 7.90
CA PRO A 62 -8.49 37.74 7.02
C PRO A 62 -8.55 36.38 6.33
N PHE A 63 -9.75 36.00 5.89
CA PHE A 63 -9.96 34.75 5.17
C PHE A 63 -9.08 34.71 3.90
N PRO A 64 -8.41 33.59 3.59
CA PRO A 64 -7.56 33.53 2.41
C PRO A 64 -8.38 33.70 1.12
N PRO A 65 -7.78 34.23 0.03
CA PRO A 65 -8.45 34.32 -1.26
C PRO A 65 -9.00 32.96 -1.72
N VAL A 66 -10.22 32.97 -2.24
CA VAL A 66 -10.94 31.79 -2.73
C VAL A 66 -10.71 31.58 -4.22
N LYS A 67 -10.78 30.31 -4.66
CA LYS A 67 -10.71 29.94 -6.08
C LYS A 67 -12.12 30.00 -6.67
N VAL A 68 -12.30 30.81 -7.72
CA VAL A 68 -13.57 30.99 -8.42
C VAL A 68 -13.42 30.51 -9.86
N LEU A 69 -14.35 29.67 -10.30
CA LEU A 69 -14.45 29.16 -11.67
C LEU A 69 -15.52 29.94 -12.42
N TYR A 70 -15.14 30.59 -13.51
CA TYR A 70 -16.05 31.23 -14.45
C TYR A 70 -16.27 30.27 -15.61
N ILE A 71 -17.46 29.67 -15.69
CA ILE A 71 -17.79 28.66 -16.70
C ILE A 71 -18.83 29.20 -17.68
N GLU A 72 -18.62 29.05 -18.98
CA GLU A 72 -19.59 29.42 -20.01
C GLU A 72 -20.93 28.73 -19.79
N LYS A 73 -22.03 29.46 -19.98
CA LYS A 73 -23.39 29.06 -19.58
C LYS A 73 -23.87 27.76 -20.22
N ASN A 74 -23.71 27.61 -21.54
CA ASN A 74 -24.18 26.41 -22.25
C ASN A 74 -23.34 25.19 -21.90
N PHE A 75 -22.03 25.37 -21.77
CA PHE A 75 -21.11 24.34 -21.34
C PHE A 75 -21.40 23.92 -19.89
N LEU A 76 -21.64 24.87 -18.98
CA LEU A 76 -22.04 24.56 -17.61
C LEU A 76 -23.35 23.78 -17.58
N ALA A 77 -24.38 24.21 -18.33
CA ALA A 77 -25.64 23.48 -18.43
C ALA A 77 -25.45 22.05 -18.96
N SER A 78 -24.48 21.84 -19.85
CA SER A 78 -24.15 20.51 -20.36
C SER A 78 -23.54 19.61 -19.28
N VAL A 79 -22.58 20.11 -18.50
CA VAL A 79 -21.77 19.35 -17.52
C VAL A 79 -22.46 19.20 -16.16
N MET A 80 -23.24 20.20 -15.73
CA MET A 80 -23.84 20.25 -14.41
C MET A 80 -24.85 19.09 -14.21
N PRO A 81 -24.82 18.41 -13.04
CA PRO A 81 -25.84 17.43 -12.67
C PRO A 81 -27.23 18.07 -12.62
N SER A 82 -28.26 17.33 -13.02
CA SER A 82 -29.63 17.80 -12.82
C SER A 82 -30.00 17.77 -11.32
N PRO A 83 -31.02 18.52 -10.90
CA PRO A 83 -31.45 18.53 -9.49
C PRO A 83 -31.84 17.14 -8.98
N ASP A 84 -32.46 16.33 -9.85
CA ASP A 84 -32.81 14.95 -9.52
C ASP A 84 -31.58 14.05 -9.46
N ASP A 85 -30.60 14.23 -10.36
CA ASP A 85 -29.31 13.51 -10.28
C ASP A 85 -28.56 13.82 -8.97
N LEU A 86 -28.59 15.06 -8.49
CA LEU A 86 -27.89 15.47 -7.26
C LEU A 86 -28.34 14.66 -6.03
N LYS A 87 -29.61 14.31 -5.95
CA LYS A 87 -30.18 13.48 -4.86
C LYS A 87 -29.61 12.06 -4.87
N TRP A 88 -29.40 11.52 -6.06
CA TRP A 88 -28.88 10.16 -6.25
C TRP A 88 -27.36 10.08 -6.11
N LEU A 89 -26.66 11.17 -6.45
CA LEU A 89 -25.19 11.26 -6.44
C LEU A 89 -24.61 11.71 -5.09
N SER A 90 -25.44 11.82 -4.05
CA SER A 90 -25.01 12.19 -2.71
C SER A 90 -25.60 11.25 -1.65
N HIS A 91 -24.77 10.81 -0.71
CA HIS A 91 -25.21 9.93 0.37
C HIS A 91 -24.30 10.05 1.60
N VAL A 92 -24.72 9.45 2.71
CA VAL A 92 -23.92 9.32 3.93
C VAL A 92 -23.43 7.88 4.04
N ARG A 93 -22.16 7.71 4.39
CA ARG A 93 -21.58 6.42 4.78
C ARG A 93 -21.23 6.46 6.26
N VAL A 94 -21.52 5.37 6.97
CA VAL A 94 -21.09 5.17 8.36
C VAL A 94 -19.89 4.22 8.34
N GLY A 95 -18.71 4.77 8.59
CA GLY A 95 -17.49 3.99 8.82
C GLY A 95 -17.25 3.78 10.31
N HIS A 96 -16.16 3.10 10.64
CA HIS A 96 -15.66 3.02 12.02
C HIS A 96 -14.25 3.63 12.08
N ASN A 97 -13.93 4.37 13.14
CA ASN A 97 -12.56 4.84 13.35
C ASN A 97 -11.66 3.73 13.91
N THR A 98 -10.39 4.04 14.16
CA THR A 98 -9.40 3.12 14.76
C THR A 98 -9.85 2.56 16.11
N ASP A 99 -10.68 3.30 16.85
CA ASP A 99 -11.26 2.89 18.15
C ASP A 99 -12.58 2.11 17.99
N LYS A 100 -12.98 1.76 16.76
CA LYS A 100 -14.26 1.11 16.41
C LYS A 100 -15.50 1.93 16.74
N ALA A 101 -15.39 3.24 16.92
CA ALA A 101 -16.54 4.14 17.05
C ALA A 101 -17.10 4.50 15.66
N PRO A 102 -18.44 4.59 15.50
CA PRO A 102 -19.04 4.94 14.23
C PRO A 102 -18.73 6.39 13.85
N VAL A 103 -18.37 6.63 12.59
CA VAL A 103 -18.10 7.94 12.01
C VAL A 103 -18.89 8.10 10.73
N GLU A 104 -19.76 9.11 10.70
CA GLU A 104 -20.54 9.47 9.52
C GLU A 104 -19.72 10.34 8.57
N ARG A 105 -19.77 10.04 7.27
CA ARG A 105 -19.09 10.77 6.21
C ARG A 105 -20.03 11.02 5.05
N GLY A 106 -20.13 12.27 4.60
CA GLY A 106 -20.82 12.62 3.37
C GLY A 106 -19.99 12.23 2.15
N VAL A 107 -20.61 11.58 1.18
CA VAL A 107 -20.00 11.17 -0.08
C VAL A 107 -20.71 11.87 -1.23
N LEU A 108 -19.93 12.39 -2.17
CA LEU A 108 -20.41 13.02 -3.40
C LEU A 108 -19.82 12.27 -4.59
N VAL A 109 -20.64 12.01 -5.60
CA VAL A 109 -20.27 11.32 -6.83
C VAL A 109 -20.44 12.28 -8.00
N CYS A 110 -19.45 12.34 -8.89
CA CYS A 110 -19.56 13.16 -10.09
C CYS A 110 -20.47 12.46 -11.11
N ASN A 111 -21.36 13.21 -11.77
CA ASN A 111 -22.21 12.70 -12.85
C ASN A 111 -21.45 12.45 -14.16
N ARG A 112 -20.15 12.79 -14.22
CA ARG A 112 -19.36 12.78 -15.45
C ARG A 112 -18.13 11.90 -15.29
N MET A 113 -17.88 11.05 -16.28
CA MET A 113 -16.68 10.20 -16.32
C MET A 113 -15.52 10.88 -17.04
N PRO A 114 -14.26 10.64 -16.60
CA PRO A 114 -13.08 11.13 -17.30
C PRO A 114 -12.92 10.48 -18.68
N ARG A 115 -12.25 11.18 -19.60
CA ARG A 115 -11.83 10.65 -20.90
C ARG A 115 -10.55 9.85 -20.74
N THR A 116 -10.48 8.67 -21.34
CA THR A 116 -9.25 7.85 -21.40
C THR A 116 -8.13 8.60 -22.11
N GLY A 117 -6.93 8.58 -21.55
CA GLY A 117 -5.73 9.22 -22.12
C GLY A 117 -5.62 10.73 -21.87
N ALA A 118 -6.54 11.31 -21.09
CA ALA A 118 -6.56 12.73 -20.78
C ALA A 118 -6.43 12.98 -19.27
N ARG A 119 -5.97 14.18 -18.92
CA ARG A 119 -6.04 14.66 -17.54
C ARG A 119 -7.45 15.17 -17.24
N ALA A 120 -7.88 14.96 -16.01
CA ALA A 120 -9.13 15.45 -15.45
C ALA A 120 -8.84 16.34 -14.23
N GLU A 121 -9.58 17.45 -14.07
CA GLU A 121 -9.59 18.28 -12.86
C GLU A 121 -11.01 18.21 -12.29
N VAL A 122 -11.10 17.87 -11.01
CA VAL A 122 -12.37 17.82 -10.30
C VAL A 122 -12.41 18.96 -9.30
N HIS A 123 -13.54 19.66 -9.28
CA HIS A 123 -13.81 20.75 -8.35
C HIS A 123 -14.99 20.40 -7.45
N LEU A 124 -14.80 20.56 -6.15
CA LEU A 124 -15.88 20.61 -5.17
C LEU A 124 -16.49 22.01 -5.20
N VAL A 125 -17.72 22.10 -5.68
CA VAL A 125 -18.41 23.36 -5.94
C VAL A 125 -19.56 23.58 -4.97
N SER A 126 -19.71 24.82 -4.50
CA SER A 126 -20.88 25.27 -3.73
C SER A 126 -22.04 25.69 -4.64
N LEU A 127 -23.23 25.21 -4.31
CA LEU A 127 -24.53 25.59 -4.88
C LEU A 127 -25.39 26.37 -3.89
N GLU A 128 -24.80 26.87 -2.81
CA GLU A 128 -25.52 27.67 -1.81
C GLU A 128 -26.11 28.93 -2.42
N GLY A 129 -27.43 29.07 -2.34
CA GLY A 129 -28.19 30.17 -2.96
C GLY A 129 -28.11 30.22 -4.49
N ARG A 130 -27.81 29.08 -5.14
CA ARG A 130 -27.59 29.01 -6.59
C ARG A 130 -28.69 28.27 -7.34
N LEU A 131 -29.68 27.69 -6.67
CA LEU A 131 -30.80 27.04 -7.33
C LEU A 131 -32.05 27.91 -7.19
N ARG A 132 -32.90 27.91 -8.23
CA ARG A 132 -34.24 28.50 -8.18
C ARG A 132 -35.20 27.54 -7.45
N GLU A 133 -36.41 27.99 -7.14
CA GLU A 133 -37.44 27.15 -6.50
C GLU A 133 -37.75 25.86 -7.32
N ASN A 134 -37.59 25.92 -8.65
CA ASN A 134 -37.75 24.77 -9.56
C ASN A 134 -36.51 23.86 -9.62
N GLY A 135 -35.47 24.14 -8.85
CA GLY A 135 -34.19 23.43 -8.82
C GLY A 135 -33.21 23.81 -9.93
N GLU A 136 -33.59 24.63 -10.92
CA GLU A 136 -32.67 25.04 -11.99
C GLU A 136 -31.59 25.99 -11.47
N LEU A 137 -30.40 25.92 -12.06
CA LEU A 137 -29.30 26.82 -11.70
C LEU A 137 -29.69 28.28 -11.98
N ASN A 138 -29.63 29.10 -10.96
CA ASN A 138 -29.81 30.53 -11.06
C ASN A 138 -28.60 31.16 -11.78
N THR A 139 -28.85 31.70 -12.97
CA THR A 139 -27.83 32.35 -13.80
C THR A 139 -27.81 33.87 -13.64
N ASP A 140 -28.73 34.46 -12.87
CA ASP A 140 -28.82 35.91 -12.70
C ASP A 140 -27.81 36.40 -11.63
N PRO A 141 -27.12 37.55 -11.81
CA PRO A 141 -27.26 38.55 -12.88
C PRO A 141 -26.28 38.36 -14.05
N TRP A 142 -25.91 37.12 -14.41
CA TRP A 142 -24.98 36.80 -15.51
C TRP A 142 -25.71 36.24 -16.76
N PRO A 143 -26.56 37.03 -17.46
CA PRO A 143 -27.42 36.53 -18.54
C PRO A 143 -26.64 36.03 -19.78
N ASP A 144 -25.55 36.72 -20.15
CA ASP A 144 -24.71 36.46 -21.35
C ASP A 144 -23.23 36.19 -21.01
N GLY A 145 -22.94 35.87 -19.74
CA GLY A 145 -21.58 35.76 -19.22
C GLY A 145 -21.19 34.35 -18.77
N LYS A 146 -19.93 34.22 -18.35
CA LYS A 146 -19.47 33.05 -17.61
C LYS A 146 -20.02 33.10 -16.19
N ILE A 147 -20.57 31.97 -15.74
CA ILE A 147 -21.20 31.82 -14.44
C ILE A 147 -20.10 31.54 -13.40
N PRO A 148 -19.97 32.35 -12.34
CA PRO A 148 -18.98 32.12 -11.30
C PRO A 148 -19.43 31.03 -10.33
N LEU A 149 -18.54 30.09 -10.02
CA LEU A 149 -18.76 29.00 -9.07
C LEU A 149 -17.60 28.94 -8.08
N LEU A 150 -17.92 28.83 -6.79
CA LEU A 150 -16.91 28.69 -5.74
C LEU A 150 -16.32 27.29 -5.77
N SER A 151 -15.00 27.18 -5.99
CA SER A 151 -14.27 25.91 -5.88
C SER A 151 -13.66 25.79 -4.49
N LEU A 152 -14.30 25.04 -3.60
CA LEU A 152 -13.85 24.81 -2.23
C LEU A 152 -12.59 23.94 -2.16
N PHE A 153 -12.49 22.97 -3.06
CA PHE A 153 -11.35 22.07 -3.18
C PHE A 153 -11.23 21.59 -4.62
N SER A 154 -10.01 21.37 -5.09
CA SER A 154 -9.78 20.82 -6.44
C SER A 154 -8.58 19.90 -6.46
N TRP A 155 -8.67 18.82 -7.24
CA TRP A 155 -7.57 17.89 -7.46
C TRP A 155 -7.55 17.44 -8.92
N GLN A 156 -6.39 16.98 -9.36
CA GLN A 156 -6.17 16.50 -10.73
C GLN A 156 -5.76 15.04 -10.72
N PHE A 157 -6.16 14.31 -11.75
CA PHE A 157 -5.70 12.94 -11.99
C PHE A 157 -5.63 12.66 -13.49
N THR A 158 -4.87 11.65 -13.88
CA THR A 158 -4.74 11.20 -15.27
C THR A 158 -5.49 9.89 -15.43
N CYS A 159 -6.25 9.75 -16.52
CA CYS A 159 -6.84 8.47 -16.91
C CYS A 159 -5.92 7.83 -17.96
N PRO A 160 -5.24 6.70 -17.68
CA PRO A 160 -4.44 6.01 -18.68
C PRO A 160 -5.28 5.58 -19.89
N ALA A 161 -4.73 5.68 -21.10
CA ALA A 161 -5.29 5.09 -22.32
C ALA A 161 -4.50 3.85 -22.80
N ASN A 162 -3.38 3.52 -22.16
CA ASN A 162 -2.50 2.48 -22.64
C ASN A 162 -3.13 1.10 -22.42
N GLU A 163 -3.52 0.46 -23.51
CA GLU A 163 -3.76 -0.98 -23.53
C GLU A 163 -2.41 -1.67 -23.65
N GLU A 164 -1.91 -2.23 -22.55
CA GLU A 164 -0.65 -2.96 -22.56
C GLU A 164 -0.92 -4.44 -22.36
N TYR A 165 -0.17 -5.28 -23.08
CA TYR A 165 -0.35 -6.73 -23.05
C TYR A 165 0.96 -7.39 -22.64
N LYS A 166 0.91 -8.32 -21.68
CA LYS A 166 2.05 -9.13 -21.27
C LYS A 166 1.58 -10.55 -20.95
N ILE A 167 2.33 -11.55 -21.44
CA ILE A 167 2.08 -12.95 -21.12
C ILE A 167 2.76 -13.27 -19.79
N SER A 168 2.00 -13.22 -18.71
CA SER A 168 2.47 -13.58 -17.37
C SER A 168 2.07 -15.01 -16.99
N ASP A 169 2.80 -15.64 -16.06
CA ASP A 169 2.41 -16.95 -15.51
C ASP A 169 1.02 -16.91 -14.86
N LYS A 170 0.65 -15.76 -14.29
CA LYS A 170 -0.68 -15.53 -13.73
C LYS A 170 -1.76 -15.57 -14.82
N ALA A 171 -1.53 -14.88 -15.94
CA ALA A 171 -2.44 -14.87 -17.09
C ALA A 171 -2.62 -16.28 -17.67
N LEU A 172 -1.52 -17.04 -17.83
CA LEU A 172 -1.57 -18.43 -18.29
C LEU A 172 -2.30 -19.35 -17.31
N ASN A 173 -2.08 -19.16 -16.00
CA ASN A 173 -2.77 -19.94 -14.98
C ASN A 173 -4.26 -19.63 -14.90
N GLN A 174 -4.68 -18.38 -15.17
CA GLN A 174 -6.10 -18.02 -15.28
C GLN A 174 -6.78 -18.75 -16.46
N LEU A 175 -6.11 -18.82 -17.63
CA LEU A 175 -6.62 -19.60 -18.77
C LEU A 175 -6.79 -21.09 -18.40
N GLY A 176 -5.86 -21.65 -17.63
CA GLY A 176 -5.91 -23.05 -17.19
C GLY A 176 -6.94 -23.37 -16.11
N GLN A 177 -7.39 -22.38 -15.33
CA GLN A 177 -8.38 -22.57 -14.25
C GLN A 177 -9.84 -22.43 -14.71
N SER A 178 -10.07 -21.95 -15.93
CA SER A 178 -11.41 -21.77 -16.47
C SER A 178 -12.08 -23.11 -16.84
N LYS A 179 -13.39 -23.20 -16.61
CA LYS A 179 -14.20 -24.40 -16.92
C LYS A 179 -14.46 -24.59 -18.42
N LYS A 180 -14.06 -23.66 -19.27
CA LYS A 180 -14.24 -23.76 -20.73
C LYS A 180 -13.10 -24.56 -21.35
N GLU A 181 -13.43 -25.65 -22.05
CA GLU A 181 -12.42 -26.49 -22.75
C GLU A 181 -11.53 -25.69 -23.72
N LEU A 182 -12.08 -24.64 -24.33
CA LEU A 182 -11.37 -23.69 -25.20
C LEU A 182 -10.15 -23.07 -24.51
N GLU A 183 -10.30 -22.61 -23.26
CA GLU A 183 -9.25 -21.85 -22.54
C GLU A 183 -8.13 -22.78 -22.02
N ARG A 184 -8.46 -24.05 -21.72
CA ARG A 184 -7.46 -25.06 -21.35
C ARG A 184 -6.57 -25.45 -22.53
N GLY A 185 -7.16 -25.69 -23.71
CA GLY A 185 -6.39 -25.99 -24.93
C GLY A 185 -5.52 -24.81 -25.38
N LEU A 186 -6.00 -23.58 -25.15
CA LEU A 186 -5.27 -22.35 -25.45
C LEU A 186 -4.00 -22.19 -24.61
N LYS A 187 -4.05 -22.49 -23.31
CA LYS A 187 -2.86 -22.47 -22.43
C LYS A 187 -1.74 -23.38 -22.97
N GLU A 188 -2.08 -24.62 -23.30
CA GLU A 188 -1.12 -25.62 -23.80
C GLU A 188 -0.50 -25.23 -25.15
N LYS A 189 -1.25 -24.54 -26.03
CA LYS A 189 -0.72 -23.98 -27.29
C LYS A 189 0.35 -22.90 -27.02
N VAL A 190 0.06 -21.98 -26.10
CA VAL A 190 0.94 -20.85 -25.77
C VAL A 190 2.20 -21.34 -25.06
N GLU A 191 2.10 -22.24 -24.08
CA GLU A 191 3.25 -22.79 -23.35
C GLU A 191 4.20 -23.60 -24.25
N ARG A 192 3.70 -24.23 -25.32
CA ARG A 192 4.52 -24.97 -26.30
C ARG A 192 5.45 -24.07 -27.12
N HIS A 193 5.03 -22.85 -27.42
CA HIS A 193 5.77 -21.92 -28.28
C HIS A 193 6.48 -20.80 -27.51
N ILE A 194 6.04 -20.52 -26.28
CA ILE A 194 6.56 -19.45 -25.44
C ILE A 194 7.06 -20.04 -24.12
N SER A 195 8.36 -20.36 -24.08
CA SER A 195 9.09 -20.79 -22.89
C SER A 195 9.49 -19.60 -21.99
N ASP A 196 9.90 -19.88 -20.75
CA ASP A 196 10.46 -18.88 -19.83
C ASP A 196 11.64 -18.13 -20.48
N GLY A 197 11.54 -16.80 -20.61
CA GLY A 197 12.53 -15.95 -21.27
C GLY A 197 11.95 -14.66 -21.89
N GLU A 198 12.72 -14.04 -22.81
CA GLU A 198 12.44 -12.71 -23.37
C GLU A 198 11.02 -12.48 -23.91
N PRO A 199 10.35 -13.40 -24.64
CA PRO A 199 9.01 -13.13 -25.17
C PRO A 199 7.93 -13.02 -24.09
N ARG A 200 8.10 -13.67 -22.92
CA ARG A 200 7.19 -13.57 -21.77
C ARG A 200 7.34 -12.26 -21.02
N ASP A 201 8.57 -11.73 -20.97
CA ASP A 201 8.88 -10.53 -20.20
C ASP A 201 8.72 -9.22 -20.96
N VAL A 202 8.48 -9.28 -22.27
CA VAL A 202 8.22 -8.11 -23.11
C VAL A 202 6.78 -7.61 -22.92
N LEU A 203 6.68 -6.29 -22.67
CA LEU A 203 5.43 -5.55 -22.61
C LEU A 203 5.07 -5.02 -24.00
N TYR A 204 3.92 -5.43 -24.54
CA TYR A 204 3.43 -4.99 -25.85
C TYR A 204 2.44 -3.85 -25.67
N ARG A 205 2.73 -2.68 -26.27
CA ARG A 205 1.83 -1.53 -26.22
C ARG A 205 0.87 -1.53 -27.41
N GLY A 206 -0.42 -1.64 -27.10
CA GLY A 206 -1.51 -1.63 -28.06
C GLY A 206 -1.81 -2.99 -28.67
N ARG A 207 -3.09 -3.20 -29.00
CA ARG A 207 -3.60 -4.43 -29.62
C ARG A 207 -2.85 -4.86 -30.88
N PRO A 208 -2.49 -3.96 -31.84
CA PRO A 208 -1.84 -4.37 -33.08
C PRO A 208 -0.43 -4.95 -32.87
N ALA A 209 0.32 -4.43 -31.90
CA ALA A 209 1.67 -4.91 -31.61
C ALA A 209 1.65 -6.30 -30.96
N PHE A 210 0.69 -6.53 -30.05
CA PHE A 210 0.50 -7.83 -29.43
C PHE A 210 -0.03 -8.87 -30.42
N GLU A 211 -0.97 -8.47 -31.28
CA GLU A 211 -1.49 -9.34 -32.34
C GLU A 211 -0.40 -9.77 -33.33
N ALA A 212 0.44 -8.83 -33.77
CA ALA A 212 1.56 -9.13 -34.67
C ALA A 212 2.54 -10.14 -34.05
N MET A 213 2.78 -10.06 -32.74
CA MET A 213 3.59 -11.06 -32.04
C MET A 213 2.90 -12.42 -32.00
N LEU A 214 1.63 -12.48 -31.61
CA LEU A 214 0.88 -13.74 -31.58
C LEU A 214 0.86 -14.41 -32.96
N ASP A 215 0.64 -13.64 -34.02
CA ASP A 215 0.63 -14.13 -35.39
C ASP A 215 2.02 -14.55 -35.89
N THR A 216 3.10 -14.05 -35.28
CA THR A 216 4.48 -14.47 -35.59
C THR A 216 4.85 -15.77 -34.88
N VAL A 217 4.39 -15.94 -33.63
CA VAL A 217 4.78 -17.05 -32.75
C VAL A 217 3.88 -18.28 -32.94
N LEU A 218 2.57 -18.07 -33.16
CA LEU A 218 1.55 -19.12 -33.27
C LEU A 218 1.07 -19.20 -34.73
N THR A 219 1.80 -19.96 -35.55
CA THR A 219 1.52 -20.12 -36.98
C THR A 219 1.18 -21.58 -37.33
N GLY A 220 0.56 -21.81 -38.49
CA GLY A 220 0.25 -23.17 -38.98
C GLY A 220 -0.93 -23.82 -38.24
N ASP A 221 -0.75 -25.07 -37.80
CA ASP A 221 -1.79 -25.87 -37.13
C ASP A 221 -2.17 -25.33 -35.73
N ASP A 222 -1.33 -24.48 -35.12
CA ASP A 222 -1.58 -23.82 -33.83
C ASP A 222 -2.01 -22.35 -33.99
N ALA A 223 -2.41 -21.91 -35.20
CA ALA A 223 -2.96 -20.58 -35.43
C ALA A 223 -4.21 -20.30 -34.58
N LEU A 224 -4.31 -19.09 -34.05
CA LEU A 224 -5.40 -18.68 -33.16
C LEU A 224 -6.64 -18.23 -33.93
N THR A 225 -7.80 -18.70 -33.50
CA THR A 225 -9.11 -18.16 -33.92
C THR A 225 -9.36 -16.77 -33.31
N ASP A 226 -10.28 -15.99 -33.89
CA ASP A 226 -10.64 -14.67 -33.34
C ASP A 226 -11.17 -14.74 -31.90
N GLU A 227 -11.86 -15.82 -31.54
CA GLU A 227 -12.33 -16.08 -30.18
C GLU A 227 -11.17 -16.36 -29.20
N GLU A 228 -10.20 -17.19 -29.62
CA GLU A 228 -8.98 -17.47 -28.83
C GLU A 228 -8.10 -16.21 -28.69
N LYS A 229 -7.96 -15.42 -29.75
CA LYS A 229 -7.28 -14.11 -29.71
C LYS A 229 -7.96 -13.18 -28.71
N ASN A 230 -9.28 -13.05 -28.77
CA ASN A 230 -10.04 -12.23 -27.81
C ASN A 230 -9.90 -12.72 -26.37
N ALA A 231 -9.87 -14.04 -26.15
CA ALA A 231 -9.58 -14.60 -24.83
C ALA A 231 -8.18 -14.20 -24.34
N LEU A 232 -7.15 -14.31 -25.19
CA LEU A 232 -5.79 -13.88 -24.86
C LEU A 232 -5.68 -12.38 -24.62
N PHE A 233 -6.32 -11.54 -25.43
CA PHE A 233 -6.37 -10.09 -25.19
C PHE A 233 -6.99 -9.80 -23.83
N ASN A 234 -8.09 -10.47 -23.46
CA ASN A 234 -8.73 -10.26 -22.16
C ASN A 234 -7.85 -10.70 -20.98
N THR A 235 -7.16 -11.85 -21.09
CA THR A 235 -6.37 -12.39 -19.98
C THR A 235 -4.97 -11.77 -19.87
N CYS A 236 -4.39 -11.33 -20.99
CA CYS A 236 -3.04 -10.76 -21.03
C CYS A 236 -3.02 -9.23 -20.96
N LEU A 237 -4.19 -8.57 -20.94
CA LEU A 237 -4.29 -7.12 -20.74
C LEU A 237 -3.80 -6.75 -19.33
N ILE A 238 -2.75 -5.96 -19.25
CA ILE A 238 -2.24 -5.38 -18.02
C ILE A 238 -2.38 -3.86 -18.11
N GLN A 239 -3.01 -3.27 -17.10
CA GLN A 239 -3.00 -1.83 -16.91
C GLN A 239 -1.90 -1.48 -15.91
N THR A 240 -0.65 -1.40 -16.36
CA THR A 240 0.52 -1.17 -15.48
C THR A 240 0.46 0.17 -14.73
N GLU A 241 -0.46 1.07 -15.11
CA GLU A 241 -0.68 2.36 -14.46
C GLU A 241 -1.83 2.33 -13.42
N THR A 242 -2.54 1.20 -13.26
CA THR A 242 -3.62 1.07 -12.27
C THR A 242 -3.22 0.16 -11.11
N PHE A 243 -3.82 0.38 -9.95
CA PHE A 243 -3.60 -0.44 -8.76
C PHE A 243 -3.80 -1.94 -9.04
N LYS A 244 -4.89 -2.29 -9.74
CA LYS A 244 -5.18 -3.68 -10.10
C LYS A 244 -4.14 -4.25 -11.06
N GLY A 245 -3.77 -3.53 -12.11
CA GLY A 245 -2.82 -4.04 -13.09
C GLY A 245 -1.41 -4.18 -12.52
N LEU A 246 -0.95 -3.27 -11.66
CA LEU A 246 0.31 -3.44 -10.93
C LEU A 246 0.25 -4.65 -10.00
N MET A 247 -0.81 -4.83 -9.21
CA MET A 247 -0.97 -6.02 -8.35
C MET A 247 -0.99 -7.32 -9.15
N ASP A 248 -1.60 -7.31 -10.34
CA ASP A 248 -1.64 -8.47 -11.22
C ASP A 248 -0.29 -8.77 -11.86
N ALA A 249 0.54 -7.74 -12.07
CA ALA A 249 1.90 -7.85 -12.62
C ALA A 249 2.96 -8.22 -11.58
N LEU A 250 2.67 -8.12 -10.28
CA LEU A 250 3.65 -8.39 -9.22
C LEU A 250 4.23 -9.81 -9.32
N ASN A 251 5.56 -9.88 -9.41
CA ASN A 251 6.29 -11.13 -9.27
C ASN A 251 6.29 -11.54 -7.78
N THR A 252 5.53 -12.57 -7.42
CA THR A 252 5.46 -13.07 -6.05
C THR A 252 6.41 -14.26 -5.84
N GLY A 253 7.12 -14.31 -4.72
CA GLY A 253 8.02 -15.42 -4.41
C GLY A 253 8.76 -15.27 -3.08
N TRP A 254 9.61 -16.22 -2.76
CA TRP A 254 10.50 -16.13 -1.59
C TRP A 254 11.71 -15.24 -1.89
N LEU A 255 12.29 -14.62 -0.87
CA LEU A 255 13.48 -13.77 -0.97
C LEU A 255 14.74 -14.61 -1.26
N HIS A 256 14.92 -15.03 -2.52
CA HIS A 256 16.10 -15.75 -2.98
C HIS A 256 16.59 -15.22 -4.33
N THR A 257 17.80 -15.64 -4.72
CA THR A 257 18.39 -15.28 -6.02
C THR A 257 17.74 -16.04 -7.19
N ASN A 258 18.01 -15.66 -8.44
CA ASN A 258 17.34 -16.21 -9.63
C ASN A 258 17.46 -17.76 -9.73
N GLN A 259 16.47 -18.40 -10.35
CA GLN A 259 16.33 -19.86 -10.45
C GLN A 259 17.56 -20.59 -10.99
N ALA A 260 18.27 -20.00 -11.95
CA ALA A 260 19.51 -20.57 -12.50
C ALA A 260 20.64 -20.72 -11.46
N ALA A 261 20.62 -19.92 -10.37
CA ALA A 261 21.60 -19.96 -9.29
C ALA A 261 21.21 -20.90 -8.13
N LEU A 262 20.01 -21.51 -8.15
CA LEU A 262 19.47 -22.33 -7.05
C LEU A 262 20.09 -23.73 -6.91
N THR A 263 21.19 -24.05 -7.59
CA THR A 263 21.91 -25.31 -7.40
C THR A 263 22.63 -25.37 -6.05
N ASN A 264 22.95 -24.21 -5.44
CA ASN A 264 23.55 -24.10 -4.11
C ASN A 264 22.50 -23.72 -3.05
N ASN A 265 22.48 -24.43 -1.93
CA ASN A 265 21.58 -24.16 -0.79
C ASN A 265 21.73 -22.75 -0.22
N PHE A 266 22.90 -22.12 -0.31
CA PHE A 266 23.12 -20.74 0.15
C PHE A 266 22.35 -19.72 -0.70
N PHE A 267 22.35 -19.90 -2.02
CA PHE A 267 21.57 -19.06 -2.93
C PHE A 267 20.07 -19.26 -2.73
N LYS A 268 19.64 -20.49 -2.42
CA LYS A 268 18.25 -20.78 -2.03
C LYS A 268 17.85 -20.02 -0.78
N ALA A 269 18.76 -19.89 0.19
CA ALA A 269 18.56 -19.19 1.46
C ALA A 269 18.66 -17.66 1.38
N GLY A 270 18.93 -17.09 0.19
CA GLY A 270 19.09 -15.66 -0.02
C GLY A 270 20.50 -15.12 0.26
N ALA A 271 21.49 -15.99 0.50
CA ALA A 271 22.87 -15.60 0.70
C ALA A 271 23.58 -15.28 -0.63
N VAL A 272 24.50 -14.32 -0.60
CA VAL A 272 25.30 -13.90 -1.76
C VAL A 272 26.79 -13.82 -1.40
N PRO A 273 27.69 -14.08 -2.36
CA PRO A 273 29.11 -13.88 -2.13
C PRO A 273 29.44 -12.39 -2.14
N VAL A 274 30.16 -11.93 -1.12
CA VAL A 274 30.62 -10.54 -0.99
C VAL A 274 32.14 -10.48 -0.88
N ALA A 275 32.73 -9.37 -1.33
CA ALA A 275 34.15 -9.12 -1.15
C ALA A 275 34.44 -8.89 0.34
N HIS A 276 35.39 -9.64 0.89
CA HIS A 276 35.75 -9.61 2.31
C HIS A 276 37.24 -9.32 2.48
N GLY A 277 37.57 -8.20 3.15
CA GLY A 277 38.91 -7.86 3.59
C GLY A 277 39.23 -8.50 4.94
N LEU A 278 40.26 -9.35 4.98
CA LEU A 278 40.74 -9.96 6.21
C LEU A 278 41.57 -8.96 7.01
N ARG A 279 41.58 -9.11 8.34
CA ARG A 279 42.36 -8.27 9.26
C ARG A 279 43.87 -8.29 8.99
N SER A 280 44.38 -9.37 8.41
CA SER A 280 45.77 -9.52 7.97
C SER A 280 46.10 -8.73 6.69
N GLY A 281 45.13 -8.03 6.08
CA GLY A 281 45.28 -7.30 4.82
C GLY A 281 44.98 -8.14 3.57
N GLY A 282 44.69 -9.44 3.73
CA GLY A 282 44.27 -10.31 2.62
C GLY A 282 42.88 -9.95 2.10
N LYS A 283 42.61 -10.24 0.82
CA LYS A 283 41.28 -10.13 0.22
C LYS A 283 40.76 -11.51 -0.11
N THR A 284 39.54 -11.81 0.27
CA THR A 284 38.85 -13.06 -0.03
C THR A 284 37.39 -12.77 -0.40
N GLN A 285 36.63 -13.83 -0.68
CA GLN A 285 35.18 -13.76 -0.79
C GLN A 285 34.57 -14.52 0.39
N SER A 286 33.44 -14.04 0.90
CA SER A 286 32.70 -14.71 1.96
C SER A 286 31.22 -14.65 1.66
N TRP A 287 30.49 -15.65 2.14
CA TRP A 287 29.03 -15.62 2.10
C TRP A 287 28.51 -14.56 3.04
N TYR A 288 27.45 -13.89 2.61
CA TYR A 288 26.69 -12.99 3.43
C TYR A 288 25.20 -13.17 3.15
N HIS A 289 24.41 -13.31 4.21
CA HIS A 289 22.98 -13.14 4.20
C HIS A 289 22.57 -12.09 5.25
N GLY A 290 21.47 -11.40 4.96
CA GLY A 290 20.84 -10.50 5.90
C GLY A 290 20.01 -11.22 6.96
N PRO A 291 19.25 -10.49 7.78
CA PRO A 291 18.27 -11.07 8.69
C PRO A 291 17.09 -11.71 7.95
N LEU A 292 16.91 -11.43 6.65
CA LEU A 292 15.77 -11.91 5.88
C LEU A 292 16.19 -13.19 5.13
N ILE A 293 15.67 -14.33 5.57
CA ILE A 293 16.01 -15.65 5.01
C ILE A 293 14.76 -16.31 4.41
N SER A 294 14.94 -17.08 3.35
CA SER A 294 13.85 -17.81 2.68
C SER A 294 13.61 -19.21 3.27
N ASP A 295 14.57 -19.77 4.03
CA ASP A 295 14.46 -21.08 4.66
C ASP A 295 14.79 -20.99 6.17
N GLN A 296 13.80 -21.26 7.01
CA GLN A 296 13.93 -21.27 8.47
C GLN A 296 14.98 -22.27 8.97
N LYS A 297 15.30 -23.32 8.19
CA LYS A 297 16.28 -24.34 8.58
C LYS A 297 17.71 -23.81 8.55
N LEU A 298 17.98 -22.69 7.89
CA LEU A 298 19.33 -22.12 7.79
C LEU A 298 19.90 -21.83 9.18
N SER A 299 19.12 -21.17 10.04
CA SER A 299 19.55 -20.79 11.39
C SER A 299 19.78 -22.02 12.27
N ALA A 300 18.95 -23.05 12.16
CA ALA A 300 19.08 -24.29 12.94
C ALA A 300 20.44 -24.99 12.75
N VAL A 301 21.06 -24.86 11.58
CA VAL A 301 22.40 -25.43 11.30
C VAL A 301 23.49 -24.72 12.10
N PHE A 302 23.33 -23.42 12.37
CA PHE A 302 24.33 -22.58 13.02
C PHE A 302 24.04 -22.30 14.50
N GLU A 303 22.82 -22.56 14.97
CA GLU A 303 22.35 -22.26 16.32
C GLU A 303 23.33 -22.67 17.41
N GLN A 304 23.71 -23.96 17.47
CA GLN A 304 24.64 -24.42 18.51
C GLN A 304 26.00 -23.71 18.47
N LYS A 305 26.49 -23.35 17.27
CA LYS A 305 27.77 -22.67 17.13
C LYS A 305 27.68 -21.21 17.53
N VAL A 306 26.64 -20.50 17.09
CA VAL A 306 26.43 -19.08 17.41
C VAL A 306 26.16 -18.93 18.90
N SER A 307 25.22 -19.70 19.45
CA SER A 307 24.82 -19.62 20.86
C SER A 307 25.97 -19.94 21.82
N LYS A 308 26.93 -20.78 21.43
CA LYS A 308 28.14 -21.06 22.23
C LYS A 308 29.08 -19.86 22.35
N HIS A 309 29.07 -18.95 21.37
CA HIS A 309 29.97 -17.80 21.34
C HIS A 309 29.31 -16.51 21.84
N LEU A 310 27.97 -16.48 21.98
CA LEU A 310 27.26 -15.36 22.59
C LEU A 310 27.28 -15.45 24.13
N PRO A 311 27.45 -14.32 24.85
CA PRO A 311 27.76 -12.98 24.33
C PRO A 311 29.19 -12.90 23.75
N ALA A 312 29.38 -12.33 22.56
CA ALA A 312 30.67 -12.35 21.84
C ALA A 312 31.53 -11.13 22.19
N ARG A 313 32.87 -11.26 22.27
CA ARG A 313 33.76 -10.10 22.54
C ARG A 313 34.14 -9.34 21.28
N ASN A 314 34.09 -9.99 20.13
CA ASN A 314 34.41 -9.41 18.84
C ASN A 314 33.69 -10.18 17.72
N ALA A 315 33.53 -9.53 16.57
CA ALA A 315 32.89 -10.10 15.39
C ALA A 315 33.59 -11.37 14.87
N ASP A 316 34.93 -11.47 15.01
CA ASP A 316 35.71 -12.61 14.49
C ASP A 316 35.30 -13.95 15.13
N GLN A 317 34.76 -13.94 16.36
CA GLN A 317 34.21 -15.15 17.03
C GLN A 317 32.96 -15.72 16.34
N LEU A 318 32.31 -14.91 15.50
CA LEU A 318 31.09 -15.26 14.78
C LEU A 318 31.33 -15.48 13.28
N LEU A 319 32.59 -15.45 12.82
CA LEU A 319 32.96 -15.88 11.46
C LEU A 319 32.87 -17.39 11.35
N MET A 320 32.01 -17.87 10.46
CA MET A 320 31.79 -19.30 10.26
C MET A 320 32.54 -19.80 9.04
N TYR A 321 33.04 -21.04 9.09
CA TYR A 321 33.62 -21.70 7.93
C TYR A 321 32.65 -22.71 7.36
N ASN A 322 32.35 -22.59 6.06
CA ASN A 322 31.49 -23.51 5.35
C ASN A 322 32.35 -24.64 4.72
N PRO A 323 32.22 -25.90 5.17
CA PRO A 323 33.02 -27.00 4.66
C PRO A 323 32.69 -27.38 3.21
N ASP A 324 31.48 -27.08 2.72
CA ASP A 324 31.03 -27.48 1.37
C ASP A 324 31.56 -26.51 0.32
N THR A 325 31.42 -25.20 0.56
CA THR A 325 31.89 -24.16 -0.37
C THR A 325 33.33 -23.75 -0.14
N LYS A 326 33.95 -24.16 0.98
CA LYS A 326 35.30 -23.76 1.42
C LYS A 326 35.46 -22.24 1.62
N MET A 327 34.35 -21.53 1.74
CA MET A 327 34.30 -20.09 1.99
C MET A 327 33.95 -19.80 3.44
N LEU A 328 34.35 -18.62 3.93
CA LEU A 328 33.83 -18.10 5.18
C LEU A 328 32.40 -17.58 4.97
N ASP A 329 31.61 -17.59 6.04
CA ASP A 329 30.31 -16.94 6.15
C ASP A 329 30.45 -15.84 7.22
N ALA A 330 30.21 -14.61 6.78
CA ALA A 330 30.37 -13.40 7.57
C ALA A 330 29.04 -12.84 8.10
N SER A 331 27.92 -13.55 7.93
CA SER A 331 26.58 -13.03 8.20
C SER A 331 26.38 -12.64 9.67
N TYR A 332 26.68 -13.54 10.60
CA TYR A 332 26.56 -13.29 12.04
C TYR A 332 27.62 -12.32 12.58
N ALA A 333 28.85 -12.39 12.06
CA ALA A 333 29.90 -11.43 12.39
C ALA A 333 29.53 -10.01 11.97
N ALA A 334 28.98 -9.84 10.76
CA ALA A 334 28.51 -8.59 10.23
C ALA A 334 27.29 -8.05 11.02
N ALA A 335 26.37 -8.92 11.43
CA ALA A 335 25.24 -8.54 12.30
C ALA A 335 25.73 -7.96 13.63
N TRP A 336 26.65 -8.65 14.29
CA TRP A 336 27.23 -8.20 15.56
C TRP A 336 27.97 -6.87 15.44
N GLU A 337 28.79 -6.73 14.41
CA GLU A 337 29.52 -5.49 14.16
C GLU A 337 28.57 -4.33 13.85
N LEU A 338 27.54 -4.57 13.03
CA LEU A 338 26.52 -3.58 12.71
C LEU A 338 25.80 -3.12 13.99
N GLY A 339 25.38 -4.03 14.85
CA GLY A 339 24.70 -3.69 16.10
C GLY A 339 25.54 -2.76 16.96
N ARG A 340 26.83 -3.08 17.09
CA ARG A 340 27.80 -2.24 17.81
C ARG A 340 27.91 -0.84 17.19
N LEU A 341 28.01 -0.76 15.87
CA LEU A 341 28.10 0.52 15.16
C LEU A 341 26.84 1.36 15.29
N ILE A 342 25.64 0.75 15.23
CA ILE A 342 24.36 1.43 15.45
C ILE A 342 24.33 2.04 16.85
N ALA A 343 24.64 1.24 17.89
CA ALA A 343 24.65 1.73 19.27
C ALA A 343 25.71 2.83 19.51
N LEU A 344 26.87 2.75 18.85
CA LEU A 344 27.92 3.77 18.91
C LEU A 344 27.57 5.06 18.15
N SER A 345 26.78 4.95 17.08
CA SER A 345 26.33 6.10 16.30
C SER A 345 25.38 7.02 17.08
N GLU A 346 24.77 6.48 18.16
CA GLU A 346 23.90 7.21 19.07
C GLU A 346 24.54 7.40 20.46
N PRO A 347 25.20 8.56 20.72
CA PRO A 347 25.90 8.79 22.00
C PRO A 347 25.02 8.62 23.24
N ARG A 348 23.73 8.96 23.13
CA ARG A 348 22.77 8.83 24.23
C ARG A 348 22.52 7.37 24.59
N VAL A 349 22.35 6.49 23.60
CA VAL A 349 22.14 5.05 23.81
C VAL A 349 23.41 4.43 24.41
N SER A 350 24.58 4.76 23.86
CA SER A 350 25.88 4.32 24.40
C SER A 350 26.06 4.67 25.88
N GLN A 351 25.74 5.91 26.28
CA GLN A 351 25.81 6.35 27.68
C GLN A 351 24.80 5.60 28.57
N GLN A 352 23.59 5.38 28.07
CA GLN A 352 22.54 4.64 28.79
C GLN A 352 22.94 3.18 29.02
N ILE A 353 23.50 2.51 28.01
CA ILE A 353 24.03 1.14 28.15
C ILE A 353 25.16 1.11 29.18
N ALA A 354 26.11 2.06 29.11
CA ALA A 354 27.22 2.13 30.07
C ALA A 354 26.74 2.35 31.51
N TYR A 355 25.78 3.25 31.71
CA TYR A 355 25.18 3.50 33.03
C TYR A 355 24.45 2.26 33.55
N TRP A 356 23.63 1.63 32.71
CA TRP A 356 22.89 0.41 33.04
C TRP A 356 23.82 -0.73 33.46
N LYS A 357 24.94 -0.92 32.74
CA LYS A 357 25.94 -1.94 33.09
C LYS A 357 26.64 -1.63 34.40
N THR A 358 26.96 -0.36 34.62
CA THR A 358 27.63 0.09 35.85
C THR A 358 26.72 -0.09 37.07
N SER A 359 25.41 0.19 36.96
CA SER A 359 24.46 -0.02 38.05
C SER A 359 24.34 -1.50 38.43
N HIS A 360 24.22 -2.39 37.44
CA HIS A 360 24.15 -3.84 37.68
C HIS A 360 25.46 -4.42 38.25
N ALA A 361 26.61 -3.94 37.76
CA ALA A 361 27.91 -4.33 38.28
C ALA A 361 28.06 -3.96 39.77
N ARG A 362 27.60 -2.77 40.15
CA ARG A 362 27.64 -2.29 41.54
C ARG A 362 26.67 -3.07 42.42
N GLU A 363 25.47 -3.35 41.93
CA GLU A 363 24.47 -4.16 42.65
C GLU A 363 24.97 -5.58 42.93
N ALA A 364 25.58 -6.24 41.93
CA ALA A 364 26.22 -7.54 42.11
C ALA A 364 27.38 -7.49 43.13
N ALA A 365 28.24 -6.47 43.03
CA ALA A 365 29.36 -6.31 43.97
C ALA A 365 28.89 -6.04 45.41
N LEU A 366 27.81 -5.27 45.60
CA LEU A 366 27.19 -5.04 46.91
C LEU A 366 26.56 -6.32 47.45
N ALA A 367 25.88 -7.11 46.60
CA ALA A 367 25.33 -8.39 47.00
C ALA A 367 26.44 -9.36 47.46
N GLU A 368 27.54 -9.45 46.72
CA GLU A 368 28.73 -10.22 47.13
C GLU A 368 29.31 -9.71 48.46
N GLN A 369 29.52 -8.40 48.62
CA GLN A 369 30.04 -7.82 49.86
C GLN A 369 29.13 -8.09 51.06
N ASN A 370 27.81 -8.00 50.88
CA ASN A 370 26.83 -8.29 51.94
C ASN A 370 26.82 -9.79 52.32
N LEU A 371 27.15 -10.69 51.39
CA LEU A 371 27.34 -12.12 51.69
C LEU A 371 28.63 -12.37 52.51
N PHE A 372 29.73 -11.68 52.18
CA PHE A 372 31.01 -11.85 52.87
C PHE A 372 31.08 -11.11 54.22
N PHE A 373 30.46 -9.93 54.32
CA PHE A 373 30.54 -9.03 55.47
C PHE A 373 29.15 -8.69 56.00
N SER A 374 28.41 -9.71 56.44
CA SER A 374 27.02 -9.57 56.92
C SER A 374 26.82 -8.59 58.09
N HIS A 375 27.89 -8.18 58.78
CA HIS A 375 27.86 -7.24 59.90
C HIS A 375 28.09 -5.78 59.50
N ILE A 376 28.48 -5.50 58.24
CA ILE A 376 28.65 -4.14 57.72
C ILE A 376 27.53 -3.89 56.70
N PRO A 377 26.59 -2.97 56.97
CA PRO A 377 25.50 -2.70 56.05
C PRO A 377 26.00 -1.85 54.88
N PHE A 378 26.38 -2.49 53.77
CA PHE A 378 26.64 -1.78 52.51
C PHE A 378 25.29 -1.48 51.85
N THR A 379 24.85 -0.21 51.93
CA THR A 379 23.63 0.26 51.25
C THR A 379 23.95 1.37 50.27
N ASP A 380 23.41 1.23 49.05
CA ASP A 380 23.65 2.16 47.96
C ASP A 380 22.39 2.29 47.08
N SER A 381 21.25 2.52 47.74
CA SER A 381 19.93 2.56 47.12
C SER A 381 19.81 3.62 46.02
N ALA A 382 20.64 4.67 46.05
CA ALA A 382 20.71 5.69 45.01
C ALA A 382 21.23 5.16 43.65
N PHE A 383 21.96 4.04 43.65
CA PHE A 383 22.57 3.45 42.45
C PHE A 383 22.06 2.05 42.12
N ALA A 384 21.15 1.50 42.92
CA ALA A 384 20.48 0.23 42.63
C ALA A 384 19.69 0.34 41.33
N HIS A 385 19.70 -0.73 40.52
CA HIS A 385 18.91 -0.74 39.31
C HIS A 385 17.41 -0.68 39.64
N GLN A 386 16.69 0.25 39.02
CA GLN A 386 15.24 0.35 39.14
C GLN A 386 14.59 -0.36 37.95
N SER A 387 14.21 -1.63 38.15
CA SER A 387 13.43 -2.38 37.16
C SER A 387 12.16 -1.62 36.78
N GLY A 388 11.94 -1.40 35.47
CA GLY A 388 10.82 -0.59 34.97
C GLY A 388 10.99 0.93 35.10
N GLY A 389 12.15 1.42 35.54
CA GLY A 389 12.50 2.84 35.53
C GLY A 389 12.62 3.43 34.12
N MET A 390 12.74 4.76 34.02
CA MET A 390 12.80 5.47 32.73
C MET A 390 13.96 5.00 31.84
N LEU A 391 15.11 4.66 32.44
CA LEU A 391 16.26 4.12 31.73
C LEU A 391 15.97 2.74 31.12
N SER A 392 15.41 1.82 31.92
CA SER A 392 15.02 0.48 31.48
C SER A 392 14.08 0.56 30.29
N LYS A 393 13.01 1.36 30.41
CA LYS A 393 12.03 1.58 29.33
C LYS A 393 12.64 2.13 28.04
N LYS A 394 13.62 3.04 28.13
CA LYS A 394 14.32 3.60 26.96
C LYS A 394 15.18 2.54 26.26
N LEU A 395 15.93 1.75 27.03
CA LEU A 395 16.74 0.66 26.48
C LEU A 395 15.86 -0.45 25.89
N GLU A 396 14.80 -0.87 26.59
CA GLU A 396 13.81 -1.82 26.10
C GLU A 396 13.19 -1.35 24.78
N THR A 397 12.84 -0.06 24.68
CA THR A 397 12.31 0.52 23.43
C THR A 397 13.34 0.46 22.30
N PHE A 398 14.59 0.84 22.58
CA PHE A 398 15.69 0.79 21.60
C PHE A 398 15.93 -0.64 21.10
N PHE A 399 16.07 -1.62 22.01
CA PHE A 399 16.32 -3.00 21.62
C PHE A 399 15.11 -3.65 20.93
N ARG A 400 13.87 -3.29 21.30
CA ARG A 400 12.66 -3.71 20.59
C ARG A 400 12.60 -3.16 19.16
N ASP A 401 12.92 -1.88 18.99
CA ASP A 401 12.95 -1.29 17.65
C ASP A 401 14.05 -1.95 16.79
N LEU A 402 15.22 -2.22 17.39
CA LEU A 402 16.32 -2.90 16.72
C LEU A 402 15.99 -4.38 16.41
N SER A 403 15.26 -5.09 17.27
CA SER A 403 14.80 -6.46 17.01
C SER A 403 13.77 -6.53 15.88
N HIS A 404 13.03 -5.43 15.64
CA HIS A 404 12.18 -5.25 14.46
C HIS A 404 12.95 -4.67 13.26
N LEU A 405 14.29 -4.70 13.31
CA LEU A 405 15.21 -4.25 12.25
C LEU A 405 15.13 -2.75 11.93
N LYS A 406 14.54 -1.93 12.81
CA LYS A 406 14.49 -0.47 12.58
C LYS A 406 15.90 0.11 12.69
N GLY A 407 16.23 1.02 11.78
CA GLY A 407 17.57 1.60 11.67
C GLY A 407 18.63 0.69 11.02
N VAL A 408 18.31 -0.55 10.68
CA VAL A 408 19.21 -1.43 9.90
C VAL A 408 19.32 -0.91 8.46
N PRO A 409 20.53 -0.65 7.94
CA PRO A 409 20.70 -0.16 6.58
C PRO A 409 20.17 -1.15 5.52
N PHE A 410 19.56 -0.63 4.45
CA PHE A 410 18.91 -1.44 3.42
C PHE A 410 19.82 -2.52 2.81
N GLN A 411 21.11 -2.21 2.60
CA GLN A 411 22.10 -3.16 2.06
C GLN A 411 22.35 -4.39 2.96
N TYR A 412 22.08 -4.29 4.26
CA TYR A 412 22.14 -5.44 5.18
C TYR A 412 20.85 -6.26 5.16
N LEU A 413 19.73 -5.68 4.72
CA LEU A 413 18.45 -6.39 4.54
C LEU A 413 18.41 -7.11 3.20
N VAL A 414 18.82 -6.42 2.14
CA VAL A 414 18.82 -6.90 0.75
C VAL A 414 20.22 -6.68 0.16
N PRO A 415 21.14 -7.65 0.32
CA PRO A 415 22.55 -7.47 -0.07
C PRO A 415 22.80 -7.42 -1.57
N HIS A 416 21.83 -7.85 -2.39
CA HIS A 416 21.95 -7.84 -3.83
C HIS A 416 20.61 -7.52 -4.48
N GLU A 417 20.64 -6.71 -5.55
CA GLU A 417 19.46 -6.23 -6.27
C GLU A 417 18.57 -7.38 -6.79
N SER A 418 19.18 -8.49 -7.21
CA SER A 418 18.42 -9.65 -7.73
C SER A 418 17.50 -10.30 -6.70
N LEU A 419 17.69 -10.06 -5.40
CA LEU A 419 16.82 -10.58 -4.35
C LEU A 419 15.46 -9.86 -4.34
N LEU A 420 15.46 -8.57 -4.71
CA LEU A 420 14.26 -7.72 -4.76
C LEU A 420 14.23 -6.93 -6.08
N PRO A 421 13.89 -7.57 -7.21
CA PRO A 421 13.71 -6.90 -8.50
C PRO A 421 12.55 -5.90 -8.50
N ASP A 422 12.43 -5.09 -9.55
CA ASP A 422 11.26 -4.22 -9.74
C ASP A 422 9.96 -5.03 -9.86
N GLU A 423 8.85 -4.42 -9.44
CA GLU A 423 7.51 -5.03 -9.40
C GLU A 423 7.48 -6.42 -8.76
N SER A 424 8.06 -6.53 -7.57
CA SER A 424 8.18 -7.80 -6.85
C SER A 424 7.68 -7.75 -5.42
N LEU A 425 7.12 -8.88 -4.98
CA LEU A 425 6.70 -9.14 -3.61
C LEU A 425 7.44 -10.39 -3.12
N ARG A 426 8.23 -10.22 -2.05
CA ARG A 426 9.14 -11.23 -1.52
C ARG A 426 8.78 -11.61 -0.08
N PHE A 427 8.55 -12.89 0.15
CA PHE A 427 8.33 -13.47 1.46
C PHE A 427 9.66 -13.85 2.11
N PHE A 428 9.74 -13.69 3.44
CA PHE A 428 10.91 -14.11 4.22
C PHE A 428 10.54 -14.47 5.66
N TYR A 429 11.43 -15.22 6.28
CA TYR A 429 11.55 -15.38 7.73
C TYR A 429 12.61 -14.42 8.25
N VAL A 430 12.46 -13.95 9.48
CA VAL A 430 13.53 -13.23 10.18
C VAL A 430 14.43 -14.26 10.88
N ASP A 431 15.73 -14.23 10.60
CA ASP A 431 16.71 -15.09 11.26
C ASP A 431 16.89 -14.66 12.73
N PRO A 432 16.44 -15.47 13.71
CA PRO A 432 16.55 -15.14 15.12
C PRO A 432 18.01 -15.08 15.60
N LEU A 433 18.93 -15.83 14.99
CA LEU A 433 20.35 -15.80 15.34
C LEU A 433 21.03 -14.54 14.83
N TRP A 434 20.67 -14.08 13.63
CA TRP A 434 21.17 -12.84 13.08
C TRP A 434 20.76 -11.66 13.95
N VAL A 435 19.47 -11.60 14.31
CA VAL A 435 18.95 -10.59 15.24
C VAL A 435 19.60 -10.72 16.62
N GLY A 436 19.77 -11.94 17.16
CA GLY A 436 20.47 -12.16 18.42
C GLY A 436 21.91 -11.62 18.40
N CYS A 437 22.65 -11.85 17.31
CA CYS A 437 23.99 -11.29 17.13
C CYS A 437 23.97 -9.76 17.03
N LEU A 438 23.00 -9.18 16.33
CA LEU A 438 22.81 -7.73 16.25
C LEU A 438 22.57 -7.11 17.63
N LEU A 439 21.66 -7.69 18.43
CA LEU A 439 21.34 -7.21 19.77
C LEU A 439 22.54 -7.36 20.72
N ASP A 440 23.24 -8.51 20.69
CA ASP A 440 24.47 -8.70 21.48
C ASP A 440 25.56 -7.71 21.07
N GLY A 441 25.70 -7.43 19.77
CA GLY A 441 26.64 -6.45 19.23
C GLY A 441 26.33 -5.03 19.72
N ALA A 442 25.07 -4.61 19.66
CA ALA A 442 24.63 -3.32 20.19
C ALA A 442 24.87 -3.22 21.70
N PHE A 443 24.61 -4.31 22.43
CA PHE A 443 24.87 -4.38 23.86
C PHE A 443 26.35 -4.57 24.22
N SER A 444 27.24 -4.85 23.26
CA SER A 444 28.66 -5.13 23.53
C SER A 444 29.46 -3.92 24.06
N ILE A 445 28.92 -2.71 23.97
CA ILE A 445 29.57 -1.48 24.44
C ILE A 445 29.88 -1.62 25.94
N GLY A 446 31.13 -1.35 26.33
CA GLY A 446 31.60 -1.48 27.71
C GLY A 446 32.09 -2.88 28.10
N ARG A 447 31.98 -3.89 27.21
CA ARG A 447 32.50 -5.26 27.44
C ARG A 447 34.03 -5.29 27.28
N THR A 448 34.77 -5.03 28.36
CA THR A 448 36.23 -4.85 28.29
C THR A 448 36.98 -6.14 28.68
N THR A 449 36.51 -6.82 29.72
CA THR A 449 37.15 -8.00 30.32
C THR A 449 36.33 -9.27 30.10
N LYS A 450 36.92 -10.43 30.42
CA LYS A 450 36.18 -11.70 30.45
C LYS A 450 35.12 -11.73 31.56
N VAL A 451 35.38 -11.05 32.67
CA VAL A 451 34.43 -10.95 33.79
C VAL A 451 33.16 -10.22 33.36
N ASP A 452 33.28 -9.16 32.56
CA ASP A 452 32.12 -8.44 32.01
C ASP A 452 31.26 -9.35 31.13
N GLN A 453 31.92 -10.16 30.28
CA GLN A 453 31.26 -11.14 29.40
C GLN A 453 30.55 -12.24 30.21
N GLU A 454 31.20 -12.82 31.21
CA GLU A 454 30.63 -13.89 32.06
C GLU A 454 29.45 -13.38 32.89
N ARG A 455 29.53 -12.15 33.41
CA ARG A 455 28.43 -11.50 34.13
C ARG A 455 27.21 -11.31 33.24
N GLU A 456 27.40 -10.93 31.97
CA GLU A 456 26.31 -10.76 31.01
C GLU A 456 25.71 -12.11 30.57
N ALA A 457 26.54 -13.14 30.41
CA ALA A 457 26.10 -14.49 30.05
C ALA A 457 25.24 -15.14 31.15
N GLY A 458 25.55 -14.86 32.42
CA GLY A 458 24.83 -15.40 33.58
C GLY A 458 23.63 -14.56 34.05
N SER A 459 23.39 -13.38 33.46
CA SER A 459 22.35 -12.46 33.91
C SER A 459 21.03 -12.71 33.17
N ALA A 460 19.98 -13.05 33.91
CA ALA A 460 18.60 -13.07 33.42
C ALA A 460 18.04 -11.66 33.10
N ALA A 461 18.85 -10.61 33.27
CA ALA A 461 18.44 -9.21 33.19
C ALA A 461 18.87 -8.52 31.89
N GLN A 462 19.09 -9.23 30.78
CA GLN A 462 19.29 -8.54 29.49
C GLN A 462 18.05 -7.67 29.19
N PRO A 463 18.20 -6.42 28.66
CA PRO A 463 17.07 -5.54 28.38
C PRO A 463 16.27 -5.96 27.13
N TYR A 464 16.53 -7.16 26.60
CA TYR A 464 15.91 -7.70 25.40
C TYR A 464 15.69 -9.21 25.55
N ASN A 465 14.62 -9.69 24.94
CA ASN A 465 14.31 -11.11 24.85
C ASN A 465 14.80 -11.69 23.52
N PRO A 466 15.04 -13.02 23.45
CA PRO A 466 15.26 -13.66 22.17
C PRO A 466 14.04 -13.41 21.26
N PRO A 467 14.27 -13.12 19.96
CA PRO A 467 13.19 -12.83 19.02
C PRO A 467 12.27 -14.05 18.87
N GLU A 468 10.96 -13.80 18.92
CA GLU A 468 9.93 -14.79 18.59
C GLU A 468 9.95 -15.12 17.09
N GLU A 469 9.14 -16.09 16.66
CA GLU A 469 8.99 -16.39 15.23
C GLU A 469 8.38 -15.18 14.51
N ILE A 470 9.17 -14.52 13.66
CA ILE A 470 8.74 -13.36 12.88
C ILE A 470 8.84 -13.72 11.40
N THR A 471 7.76 -13.46 10.66
CA THR A 471 7.72 -13.53 9.20
C THR A 471 7.44 -12.16 8.63
N GLY A 472 7.73 -11.95 7.34
CA GLY A 472 7.49 -10.66 6.74
C GLY A 472 7.47 -10.67 5.22
N VAL A 473 7.17 -9.50 4.68
CA VAL A 473 7.13 -9.25 3.25
C VAL A 473 7.89 -7.99 2.89
N LEU A 474 8.61 -8.05 1.77
CA LEU A 474 9.17 -6.91 1.08
C LEU A 474 8.39 -6.70 -0.20
N LEU A 475 7.86 -5.50 -0.41
CA LEU A 475 7.19 -5.11 -1.65
C LEU A 475 8.00 -3.99 -2.29
N ARG A 476 8.56 -4.26 -3.48
CA ARG A 476 9.18 -3.26 -4.37
C ARG A 476 8.30 -3.06 -5.58
N SER A 477 7.53 -1.98 -5.58
CA SER A 477 6.56 -1.66 -6.65
C SER A 477 6.12 -0.21 -6.59
N ASP A 478 5.75 0.34 -7.74
CA ASP A 478 5.11 1.65 -7.84
C ASP A 478 3.75 1.71 -7.12
N LEU A 479 3.18 0.55 -6.73
CA LEU A 479 2.06 0.47 -5.79
C LEU A 479 2.33 1.22 -4.49
N VAL A 480 3.57 1.16 -3.99
CA VAL A 480 3.95 1.74 -2.68
C VAL A 480 3.97 3.26 -2.73
N SER A 481 4.48 3.83 -3.83
CA SER A 481 4.50 5.28 -4.06
C SER A 481 3.15 5.82 -4.52
N GLY A 482 2.46 5.09 -5.40
CA GLY A 482 1.19 5.50 -6.00
C GLY A 482 0.02 5.45 -5.03
N TRP A 483 0.02 4.52 -4.07
CA TRP A 483 -1.06 4.37 -3.09
C TRP A 483 -0.55 4.40 -1.65
N PRO A 484 -0.30 5.61 -1.09
CA PRO A 484 0.26 5.74 0.23
C PRO A 484 -0.54 5.11 1.38
N SER A 485 -1.84 4.94 1.19
CA SER A 485 -2.75 4.37 2.19
C SER A 485 -2.94 2.86 2.06
N LEU A 486 -2.18 2.18 1.18
CA LEU A 486 -2.31 0.73 1.00
C LEU A 486 -2.13 -0.01 2.34
N LEU A 487 -2.93 -1.05 2.52
CA LEU A 487 -2.92 -1.91 3.69
C LEU A 487 -2.37 -3.29 3.32
N VAL A 488 -1.62 -3.87 4.25
CA VAL A 488 -1.07 -5.22 4.14
C VAL A 488 -1.41 -5.96 5.41
N GLU A 489 -2.14 -7.06 5.28
CA GLU A 489 -2.55 -7.91 6.39
C GLU A 489 -2.06 -9.33 6.18
N GLY A 490 -1.59 -9.96 7.25
CA GLY A 490 -1.10 -11.33 7.26
C GLY A 490 -1.98 -12.21 8.13
N TYR A 491 -2.23 -13.44 7.69
CA TYR A 491 -3.07 -14.42 8.39
C TYR A 491 -2.31 -15.74 8.53
N SER A 492 -2.47 -16.42 9.67
CA SER A 492 -1.92 -17.76 9.91
C SER A 492 -2.70 -18.89 9.24
N GLY A 493 -3.81 -18.57 8.58
CA GLY A 493 -4.65 -19.50 7.84
C GLY A 493 -5.41 -18.79 6.73
N ASN A 494 -6.49 -19.40 6.24
CA ASN A 494 -7.34 -18.78 5.23
C ASN A 494 -8.39 -17.86 5.90
N PRO A 495 -8.39 -16.54 5.63
CA PRO A 495 -9.35 -15.61 6.22
C PRO A 495 -10.80 -15.86 5.76
N ASP A 496 -11.01 -16.48 4.59
CA ASP A 496 -12.33 -16.66 3.97
C ASP A 496 -13.09 -17.91 4.49
N LEU A 497 -12.65 -18.50 5.62
CA LEU A 497 -13.33 -19.63 6.25
C LEU A 497 -14.51 -19.15 7.12
N ALA A 498 -15.50 -20.03 7.32
CA ALA A 498 -16.70 -19.75 8.12
C ALA A 498 -16.40 -19.31 9.57
N ALA A 499 -15.24 -19.68 10.10
CA ALA A 499 -14.66 -19.10 11.31
C ALA A 499 -13.44 -18.26 10.91
N PRO A 500 -13.55 -16.91 10.84
CA PRO A 500 -12.48 -16.06 10.36
C PRO A 500 -11.28 -16.09 11.32
N VAL A 501 -10.09 -16.31 10.76
CA VAL A 501 -8.82 -16.24 11.50
C VAL A 501 -8.45 -14.77 11.72
N PRO A 502 -8.12 -14.34 12.95
CA PRO A 502 -7.70 -12.95 13.17
C PRO A 502 -6.39 -12.65 12.44
N SER A 503 -6.23 -11.40 12.00
CA SER A 503 -4.98 -10.91 11.41
C SER A 503 -3.84 -10.98 12.44
N LEU A 504 -2.64 -11.31 11.98
CA LEU A 504 -1.43 -11.31 12.78
C LEU A 504 -1.05 -9.89 13.22
N GLU A 505 -0.42 -9.77 14.39
CA GLU A 505 0.09 -8.50 14.89
C GLU A 505 1.23 -8.00 13.99
N ILE A 506 1.15 -6.73 13.57
CA ILE A 506 2.16 -6.08 12.75
C ILE A 506 3.20 -5.43 13.66
N LEU A 507 4.42 -5.98 13.64
CA LEU A 507 5.56 -5.50 14.44
C LEU A 507 6.28 -4.31 13.79
N ARG A 508 6.22 -4.23 12.46
CA ARG A 508 6.77 -3.13 11.66
C ARG A 508 6.00 -2.97 10.37
N PHE A 509 5.63 -1.73 10.04
CA PHE A 509 5.07 -1.32 8.76
C PHE A 509 5.78 -0.03 8.36
N GLU A 510 6.68 -0.09 7.39
CA GLU A 510 7.56 1.05 7.08
C GLU A 510 7.95 1.07 5.61
N ARG A 511 7.97 2.27 5.02
CA ARG A 511 8.58 2.49 3.71
C ARG A 511 10.07 2.72 3.86
N LEU A 512 10.86 1.80 3.33
CA LEU A 512 12.33 1.90 3.31
C LEU A 512 12.82 2.83 2.18
N GLY A 513 11.98 3.05 1.16
CA GLY A 513 12.20 3.97 0.05
C GLY A 513 10.88 4.33 -0.63
N PRO A 514 10.90 5.12 -1.72
CA PRO A 514 9.68 5.56 -2.41
C PRO A 514 8.79 4.39 -2.86
N SER A 515 9.40 3.35 -3.42
CA SER A 515 8.70 2.18 -3.97
C SER A 515 8.93 0.91 -3.15
N VAL A 516 9.54 0.99 -1.95
CA VAL A 516 9.91 -0.19 -1.14
C VAL A 516 9.24 -0.16 0.23
N LEU A 517 8.40 -1.16 0.50
CA LEU A 517 7.70 -1.36 1.77
C LEU A 517 8.20 -2.63 2.46
N ILE A 518 8.45 -2.56 3.76
CA ILE A 518 8.67 -3.72 4.63
C ILE A 518 7.52 -3.87 5.61
N VAL A 519 7.02 -5.10 5.76
CA VAL A 519 6.04 -5.45 6.79
C VAL A 519 6.51 -6.68 7.55
N LEU A 520 6.54 -6.60 8.88
CA LEU A 520 6.88 -7.70 9.79
C LEU A 520 5.66 -8.10 10.61
N PHE A 521 5.42 -9.39 10.72
CA PHE A 521 4.32 -9.99 11.45
C PHE A 521 4.84 -10.87 12.59
N GLN A 522 4.18 -10.82 13.73
CA GLN A 522 4.41 -11.77 14.82
C GLN A 522 3.75 -13.11 14.48
N GLY A 523 4.56 -14.15 14.31
CA GLY A 523 4.13 -15.48 13.90
C GLY A 523 4.29 -15.74 12.40
N ARG A 524 3.84 -16.93 11.97
CA ARG A 524 3.95 -17.41 10.59
C ARG A 524 2.76 -16.99 9.73
N VAL A 525 3.02 -16.17 8.71
CA VAL A 525 2.04 -15.82 7.67
C VAL A 525 1.87 -17.00 6.71
N GLN A 526 0.62 -17.38 6.43
CA GLN A 526 0.23 -18.34 5.39
C GLN A 526 -0.59 -17.68 4.27
N THR A 527 -1.37 -16.65 4.60
CA THR A 527 -2.11 -15.86 3.62
C THR A 527 -1.78 -14.39 3.81
N LEU A 528 -1.40 -13.72 2.72
CA LEU A 528 -1.20 -12.27 2.69
C LEU A 528 -2.34 -11.62 1.91
N THR A 529 -2.85 -10.50 2.40
CA THR A 529 -3.78 -9.66 1.65
C THR A 529 -3.26 -8.24 1.52
N VAL A 530 -3.23 -7.72 0.29
CA VAL A 530 -2.88 -6.33 -0.02
C VAL A 530 -4.11 -5.69 -0.65
N HIS A 531 -4.56 -4.56 -0.09
CA HIS A 531 -5.73 -3.84 -0.58
C HIS A 531 -5.67 -2.36 -0.17
N LEU A 532 -6.51 -1.54 -0.79
CA LEU A 532 -6.75 -0.18 -0.33
C LEU A 532 -7.74 -0.19 0.85
N PRO A 533 -7.75 0.84 1.70
CA PRO A 533 -8.73 0.92 2.79
C PRO A 533 -10.17 0.84 2.24
N PRO A 534 -11.12 0.24 2.99
CA PRO A 534 -12.52 0.14 2.56
C PRO A 534 -13.19 1.51 2.31
N GLU A 535 -12.59 2.59 2.81
CA GLU A 535 -13.04 3.95 2.57
C GLU A 535 -12.84 4.38 1.11
N SER A 536 -11.89 3.75 0.41
CA SER A 536 -11.59 3.92 -1.03
C SER A 536 -12.38 2.98 -1.93
N LEU A 537 -13.64 2.66 -1.60
CA LEU A 537 -14.55 1.97 -2.52
C LEU A 537 -14.80 2.84 -3.75
N HIS A 538 -14.51 2.28 -4.92
CA HIS A 538 -14.64 2.98 -6.20
C HIS A 538 -16.08 2.85 -6.72
N PHE A 539 -16.59 3.91 -7.32
CA PHE A 539 -17.78 3.82 -8.16
C PHE A 539 -17.31 3.53 -9.58
N GLY A 540 -17.87 2.49 -10.20
CA GLY A 540 -17.37 2.03 -11.47
C GLY A 540 -18.44 1.34 -12.32
N PHE A 541 -18.16 1.35 -13.61
CA PHE A 541 -18.87 0.59 -14.62
C PHE A 541 -17.88 -0.32 -15.34
N SER A 542 -18.36 -1.46 -15.80
CA SER A 542 -17.58 -2.38 -16.61
C SER A 542 -17.68 -1.98 -18.07
N ARG A 543 -16.57 -1.95 -18.80
CA ARG A 543 -16.57 -1.76 -20.25
C ARG A 543 -16.38 -3.11 -20.92
N SER A 544 -17.33 -3.49 -21.78
CA SER A 544 -17.17 -4.68 -22.61
C SER A 544 -16.10 -4.42 -23.68
N ILE A 545 -15.21 -5.41 -23.91
CA ILE A 545 -14.14 -5.36 -24.93
C ILE A 545 -14.69 -5.75 -26.33
N LYS A 546 -15.99 -6.02 -26.45
CA LYS A 546 -16.66 -6.25 -27.74
C LYS A 546 -16.62 -4.97 -28.61
N PRO A 547 -16.66 -5.10 -29.94
CA PRO A 547 -16.58 -3.95 -30.86
C PRO A 547 -17.66 -2.87 -30.64
N ASP A 548 -18.79 -3.21 -30.00
CA ASP A 548 -19.70 -2.23 -29.39
C ASP A 548 -19.24 -1.92 -27.96
N GLU A 549 -18.46 -0.86 -27.80
CA GLU A 549 -17.84 -0.40 -26.55
C GLU A 549 -18.84 0.17 -25.52
N GLN A 550 -19.91 -0.56 -25.22
CA GLN A 550 -20.91 -0.10 -24.26
C GLN A 550 -20.42 -0.32 -22.83
N TYR A 551 -20.53 0.73 -22.02
CA TYR A 551 -20.39 0.62 -20.57
C TYR A 551 -21.63 -0.06 -20.02
N VAL A 552 -21.41 -1.01 -19.12
CA VAL A 552 -22.44 -1.81 -18.49
C VAL A 552 -22.24 -1.88 -16.99
N LYS A 553 -23.30 -2.16 -16.26
CA LYS A 553 -23.26 -2.44 -14.83
C LYS A 553 -23.86 -3.80 -14.55
N GLU A 554 -23.11 -4.64 -13.86
CA GLU A 554 -23.64 -5.87 -13.27
C GLU A 554 -24.29 -5.53 -11.92
N LEU A 555 -25.53 -5.99 -11.75
CA LEU A 555 -26.37 -5.66 -10.61
C LEU A 555 -26.07 -6.57 -9.42
N LYS A 556 -26.17 -6.02 -8.21
CA LYS A 556 -25.89 -6.73 -6.96
C LYS A 556 -27.19 -6.97 -6.20
N ASN A 557 -27.17 -7.98 -5.34
CA ASN A 557 -28.22 -8.18 -4.37
C ASN A 557 -27.90 -7.30 -3.15
N LEU A 558 -28.80 -6.37 -2.82
CA LEU A 558 -28.60 -5.38 -1.75
C LEU A 558 -28.38 -6.00 -0.36
N ASP A 559 -28.90 -7.21 -0.10
CA ASP A 559 -28.79 -7.88 1.20
C ASP A 559 -27.46 -8.64 1.34
N THR A 560 -26.97 -9.22 0.25
CA THR A 560 -25.79 -10.11 0.27
C THR A 560 -24.54 -9.47 -0.33
N GLY A 561 -24.69 -8.38 -1.10
CA GLY A 561 -23.63 -7.76 -1.88
C GLY A 561 -23.11 -8.60 -3.05
N THR A 562 -23.75 -9.75 -3.33
CA THR A 562 -23.33 -10.66 -4.40
C THR A 562 -23.88 -10.23 -5.75
N GLU A 563 -23.10 -10.45 -6.81
CA GLU A 563 -23.51 -10.19 -8.19
C GLU A 563 -24.65 -11.14 -8.60
N THR A 564 -25.68 -10.58 -9.23
CA THR A 564 -26.89 -11.31 -9.63
C THR A 564 -26.78 -11.93 -11.02
N GLY A 565 -25.72 -11.60 -11.78
CA GLY A 565 -25.57 -11.96 -13.20
C GLY A 565 -26.41 -11.10 -14.16
N ALA A 566 -27.27 -10.21 -13.65
CA ALA A 566 -28.05 -9.28 -14.47
C ALA A 566 -27.19 -8.06 -14.84
N VAL A 567 -27.15 -7.73 -16.13
CA VAL A 567 -26.33 -6.65 -16.66
C VAL A 567 -27.21 -5.61 -17.35
N ILE A 568 -27.05 -4.33 -16.97
CA ILE A 568 -27.75 -3.20 -17.59
C ILE A 568 -26.76 -2.28 -18.31
N PRO A 569 -27.13 -1.68 -19.46
CA PRO A 569 -26.32 -0.66 -20.10
C PRO A 569 -26.33 0.66 -19.30
N VAL A 570 -25.24 1.41 -19.35
CA VAL A 570 -25.17 2.74 -18.72
C VAL A 570 -26.00 3.74 -19.51
N SER A 571 -26.89 4.43 -18.80
CA SER A 571 -27.77 5.47 -19.36
C SER A 571 -27.06 6.83 -19.44
N TRP A 572 -26.77 7.29 -20.66
CA TRP A 572 -26.17 8.59 -20.96
C TRP A 572 -27.20 9.69 -21.18
N ARG A 573 -26.83 10.95 -20.90
CA ARG A 573 -27.65 12.12 -21.26
C ARG A 573 -27.62 12.31 -22.79
N ALA A 574 -28.77 12.58 -23.41
CA ALA A 574 -28.90 12.68 -24.87
C ALA A 574 -27.91 13.68 -25.48
N GLY A 575 -27.20 13.28 -26.55
CA GLY A 575 -26.18 14.10 -27.22
C GLY A 575 -24.87 14.25 -26.45
N SER A 576 -24.72 13.58 -25.30
CA SER A 576 -23.57 13.73 -24.40
C SER A 576 -22.75 12.44 -24.20
N ASP A 577 -22.97 11.39 -24.98
CA ASP A 577 -22.13 10.18 -24.97
C ASP A 577 -20.64 10.53 -25.14
N ALA A 578 -20.34 11.53 -25.98
CA ALA A 578 -19.01 12.08 -26.15
C ALA A 578 -18.48 12.81 -24.90
N LEU A 579 -19.37 13.44 -24.12
CA LEU A 579 -19.04 14.14 -22.86
C LEU A 579 -19.07 13.22 -21.63
N ARG A 580 -19.57 11.98 -21.78
CA ARG A 580 -19.65 10.92 -20.77
C ARG A 580 -20.43 11.31 -19.52
N ILE A 581 -21.63 11.86 -19.72
CA ILE A 581 -22.48 12.36 -18.64
C ILE A 581 -23.59 11.35 -18.33
N LEU A 582 -23.57 10.84 -17.11
CA LEU A 582 -24.52 9.88 -16.56
C LEU A 582 -25.87 10.54 -16.27
N ARG A 583 -26.95 9.83 -16.60
CA ARG A 583 -28.32 10.08 -16.12
C ARG A 583 -28.59 9.16 -14.93
N ALA A 584 -28.35 9.65 -13.72
CA ALA A 584 -28.49 8.84 -12.51
C ALA A 584 -29.96 8.51 -12.24
N ASP A 585 -30.86 9.45 -12.53
CA ASP A 585 -32.32 9.26 -12.50
C ASP A 585 -32.77 8.05 -13.33
N LYS A 586 -32.38 8.01 -14.60
CA LYS A 586 -32.75 6.95 -15.54
C LYS A 586 -32.08 5.64 -15.18
N LEU A 587 -30.82 5.68 -14.73
CA LEU A 587 -30.13 4.47 -14.26
C LEU A 587 -30.89 3.83 -13.10
N VAL A 588 -31.44 4.62 -12.16
CA VAL A 588 -32.27 4.10 -11.07
C VAL A 588 -33.56 3.47 -11.60
N GLU A 589 -34.20 4.06 -12.60
CA GLU A 589 -35.38 3.46 -13.25
C GLU A 589 -35.03 2.11 -13.91
N ASP A 590 -33.91 2.05 -14.62
CA ASP A 590 -33.42 0.83 -15.27
C ASP A 590 -33.10 -0.27 -14.24
N ILE A 591 -32.53 0.08 -13.08
CA ILE A 591 -32.27 -0.85 -11.96
C ILE A 591 -33.59 -1.34 -11.35
N LYS A 592 -34.54 -0.43 -11.10
CA LYS A 592 -35.86 -0.77 -10.56
C LYS A 592 -36.64 -1.71 -11.48
N ALA A 593 -36.50 -1.55 -12.79
CA ALA A 593 -37.11 -2.44 -13.78
C ALA A 593 -36.61 -3.89 -13.68
N GLN A 594 -35.43 -4.13 -13.11
CA GLN A 594 -34.88 -5.46 -12.84
C GLN A 594 -35.32 -6.05 -11.48
N GLY A 595 -36.21 -5.37 -10.75
CA GLY A 595 -36.77 -5.84 -9.48
C GLY A 595 -35.93 -5.52 -8.24
N ILE A 596 -34.93 -4.64 -8.35
CA ILE A 596 -34.12 -4.16 -7.22
C ILE A 596 -34.73 -2.87 -6.67
N ALA A 597 -35.04 -2.86 -5.38
CA ALA A 597 -35.64 -1.70 -4.71
C ALA A 597 -34.57 -0.66 -4.35
N VAL A 598 -34.44 0.39 -5.17
CA VAL A 598 -33.55 1.54 -4.91
C VAL A 598 -34.38 2.78 -4.53
N GLU A 599 -34.40 3.12 -3.25
CA GLU A 599 -35.22 4.19 -2.68
C GLU A 599 -34.43 5.49 -2.43
N HIS A 600 -33.13 5.39 -2.17
CA HIS A 600 -32.27 6.56 -1.88
C HIS A 600 -30.86 6.42 -2.46
N GLY A 601 -30.12 7.54 -2.54
CA GLY A 601 -28.76 7.61 -3.09
C GLY A 601 -27.79 6.60 -2.49
N GLY A 602 -27.91 6.28 -1.20
CA GLY A 602 -27.09 5.24 -0.55
C GLY A 602 -27.22 3.83 -1.15
N GLN A 603 -28.41 3.41 -1.59
CA GLN A 603 -28.61 2.10 -2.23
C GLN A 603 -28.10 2.11 -3.67
N LEU A 604 -28.31 3.19 -4.42
CA LEU A 604 -27.69 3.37 -5.72
C LEU A 604 -26.17 3.33 -5.62
N ALA A 605 -25.61 4.01 -4.61
CA ALA A 605 -24.19 3.98 -4.33
C ALA A 605 -23.71 2.55 -4.03
N PHE A 606 -24.48 1.74 -3.29
CA PHE A 606 -24.13 0.34 -3.03
C PHE A 606 -24.06 -0.49 -4.32
N GLU A 607 -25.03 -0.31 -5.24
CA GLU A 607 -24.97 -0.94 -6.56
C GLU A 607 -23.73 -0.51 -7.33
N LEU A 608 -23.45 0.79 -7.37
CA LEU A 608 -22.32 1.36 -8.12
C LEU A 608 -20.95 1.05 -7.52
N ILE A 609 -20.87 0.68 -6.24
CA ILE A 609 -19.62 0.31 -5.57
C ILE A 609 -19.03 -0.91 -6.28
N GLU A 610 -17.80 -0.77 -6.72
CA GLU A 610 -16.94 -1.90 -7.06
C GLU A 610 -16.09 -2.26 -5.85
N GLY A 611 -15.88 -3.56 -5.66
CA GLY A 611 -15.00 -4.05 -4.60
C GLY A 611 -13.62 -3.44 -4.77
N VAL A 612 -13.00 -3.03 -3.65
CA VAL A 612 -11.59 -2.62 -3.69
C VAL A 612 -10.78 -3.81 -4.22
N PRO A 613 -9.96 -3.62 -5.26
CA PRO A 613 -9.10 -4.69 -5.73
C PRO A 613 -8.28 -5.22 -4.56
N LYS A 614 -8.34 -6.52 -4.33
CA LYS A 614 -7.63 -7.20 -3.24
C LYS A 614 -6.73 -8.25 -3.85
N LEU A 615 -5.42 -8.12 -3.62
CA LEU A 615 -4.49 -9.18 -3.89
C LEU A 615 -4.48 -10.13 -2.70
N VAL A 616 -4.81 -11.40 -2.94
CA VAL A 616 -4.69 -12.47 -1.94
C VAL A 616 -3.61 -13.42 -2.41
N VAL A 617 -2.55 -13.57 -1.61
CA VAL A 617 -1.45 -14.50 -1.90
C VAL A 617 -1.43 -15.58 -0.84
N LYS A 618 -1.55 -16.84 -1.27
CA LYS A 618 -1.36 -18.01 -0.41
C LYS A 618 0.11 -18.41 -0.49
N ILE A 619 0.78 -18.39 0.66
CA ILE A 619 2.19 -18.76 0.81
C ILE A 619 2.22 -20.27 1.02
N GLN A 620 2.82 -20.98 0.07
CA GLN A 620 3.03 -22.45 0.14
C GLN A 620 4.37 -22.79 0.77
#